data_AF-A0A8H3RSF6-F1
#
_entry.id   AF-A0A8H3RSF6-F1
#
_cell.length_a   1.000
_cell.length_b   1.000
_cell.length_c   1.000
_cell.angle_alpha   90.00
_cell.angle_beta   90.00
_cell.angle_gamma   90.00
#
_symmetry.space_group_name_H-M   'P 1'
#
loop_
_entity.id
_entity.type
_entity.pdbx_description
1 polymer ?
#
loop_
_entity_poly.entity_id
_entity_poly.type
_entity_poly.pdbx_seq_one_letter_code
_entity_poly.pdbx_strand_id
1 'polypeptide(L)'
;MLRAGMAFEDGAVLGECLSRLPNSPSVGKTSPEYLRSKRHALSVFEKCRKQRTKMVVDRGNVQQHLYHLHEGPEREERDRKMQMVPTPEGEALAWRDPGLAPKLLGYDHIADTVRVKEQQSLDYDISYTL
;
A
#
# COMPACT_ATOMS: atom_id res chain seq x y z
N MET A 1 9.57 8.94 -9.33
CA MET A 1 9.24 9.65 -8.07
C MET A 1 8.37 8.83 -7.10
N LEU A 2 7.53 7.88 -7.54
CA LEU A 2 6.66 7.09 -6.64
C LEU A 2 7.40 6.19 -5.63
N ARG A 3 8.60 5.71 -5.97
CA ARG A 3 9.30 4.69 -5.17
C ARG A 3 9.87 5.19 -3.84
N ALA A 4 10.24 6.48 -3.74
CA ALA A 4 10.76 7.04 -2.49
C ALA A 4 9.64 7.27 -1.46
N GLY A 5 8.45 7.69 -1.90
CA GLY A 5 7.28 7.83 -1.02
C GLY A 5 6.88 6.51 -0.35
N MET A 6 7.01 5.40 -1.07
CA MET A 6 6.71 4.06 -0.54
C MET A 6 7.59 3.67 0.65
N ALA A 7 8.86 4.06 0.66
CA ALA A 7 9.76 3.76 1.78
C ALA A 7 9.35 4.51 3.06
N PHE A 8 8.86 5.75 2.94
CA PHE A 8 8.32 6.49 4.08
C PHE A 8 7.06 5.83 4.65
N GLU A 9 6.16 5.38 3.77
CA GLU A 9 4.97 4.65 4.19
C GLU A 9 5.32 3.30 4.84
N ASP A 10 6.29 2.56 4.30
CA ASP A 10 6.78 1.32 4.90
C ASP A 10 7.31 1.58 6.31
N GLY A 11 8.10 2.64 6.49
CA GLY A 11 8.59 3.07 7.80
C GLY A 11 7.46 3.43 8.77
N ALA A 12 6.45 4.18 8.30
CA ALA A 12 5.31 4.58 9.12
C ALA A 12 4.46 3.38 9.56
N VAL A 13 4.10 2.48 8.64
CA VAL A 13 3.31 1.27 8.95
C VAL A 13 4.10 0.33 9.86
N LEU A 14 5.40 0.14 9.63
CA LEU A 14 6.23 -0.71 10.48
C LEU A 14 6.36 -0.11 11.89
N GLY A 15 6.56 1.20 11.99
CA GLY A 15 6.60 1.92 13.26
C GLY A 15 5.30 1.76 14.05
N GLU A 16 4.16 1.95 13.39
CA GLU A 16 2.83 1.76 13.98
C GLU A 16 2.64 0.32 14.50
N CYS A 17 2.95 -0.69 13.68
CA CYS A 17 2.86 -2.10 14.08
C CYS A 17 3.77 -2.45 15.28
N LEU A 18 5.02 -1.97 15.28
CA LEU A 18 6.00 -2.28 16.33
C LEU A 18 5.74 -1.51 17.62
N SER A 19 5.12 -0.32 17.56
CA SER A 19 4.76 0.48 18.73
C SER A 19 3.78 -0.24 19.68
N ARG A 20 3.02 -1.20 19.13
CA ARG A 20 2.00 -1.99 19.85
C ARG A 20 2.56 -3.25 20.51
N LEU A 21 3.88 -3.48 20.43
CA LEU A 21 4.50 -4.63 21.08
C LEU A 21 4.52 -4.47 22.60
N PRO A 22 4.53 -5.59 23.37
CA PRO A 22 4.69 -5.53 24.81
C PRO A 22 5.97 -4.78 25.20
N ASN A 23 5.81 -3.77 26.07
CA ASN A 23 6.90 -2.93 26.55
C ASN A 23 6.98 -2.85 28.08
N SER A 24 6.35 -3.79 28.78
CA SER A 24 6.51 -3.92 30.23
C SER A 24 7.93 -4.40 30.58
N PRO A 25 8.56 -3.88 31.64
CA PRO A 25 9.85 -4.40 32.14
C PRO A 25 9.85 -5.90 32.46
N SER A 26 8.68 -6.49 32.74
CA SER A 26 8.52 -7.93 33.01
C SER A 26 8.55 -8.82 31.78
N VAL A 27 8.45 -8.25 30.57
CA VAL A 27 8.40 -9.02 29.31
C VAL A 27 9.74 -8.90 28.58
N GLY A 28 10.56 -9.95 28.67
CA GLY A 28 11.82 -10.02 27.93
C GLY A 28 11.60 -10.06 26.41
N LYS A 29 12.52 -9.44 25.65
CA LYS A 29 12.46 -9.39 24.17
C LYS A 29 12.66 -10.75 23.48
N THR A 30 13.05 -11.77 24.24
CA THR A 30 13.18 -13.17 23.80
C THR A 30 12.05 -14.06 24.32
N SER A 31 11.13 -13.52 25.12
CA SER A 31 10.02 -14.29 25.69
C SER A 31 9.09 -14.81 24.57
N PRO A 32 8.46 -15.98 24.77
CA PRO A 32 7.50 -16.52 23.80
C PRO A 32 6.36 -15.54 23.48
N GLU A 33 5.87 -14.81 24.47
CA GLU A 33 4.83 -13.79 24.30
C GLU A 33 5.27 -12.63 23.40
N TYR A 34 6.46 -12.08 23.64
CA TYR A 34 7.00 -11.01 22.82
C TYR A 34 7.23 -11.48 21.38
N LEU A 35 7.81 -12.67 21.20
CA LEU A 35 8.07 -13.23 19.87
C LEU A 35 6.78 -13.51 19.09
N ARG A 36 5.73 -14.00 19.75
CA ARG A 36 4.40 -14.16 19.13
C ARG A 36 3.82 -12.81 18.69
N SER A 37 3.85 -11.81 19.57
CA SER A 37 3.37 -10.45 19.27
C SER A 37 4.15 -9.81 18.13
N LYS A 38 5.48 -9.99 18.09
CA LYS A 38 6.35 -9.51 17.01
C LYS A 38 6.02 -10.16 15.68
N ARG A 39 5.82 -11.48 15.63
CA ARG A 39 5.43 -12.17 14.40
C ARG A 39 4.07 -11.69 13.91
N HIS A 40 3.10 -11.52 14.81
CA HIS A 40 1.80 -10.97 14.46
C HIS A 40 1.90 -9.56 13.88
N ALA A 41 2.63 -8.65 14.54
CA ALA A 41 2.86 -7.29 14.06
C ALA A 41 3.51 -7.26 12.66
N LEU A 42 4.50 -8.12 12.41
CA LEU A 42 5.12 -8.25 11.09
C LEU A 42 4.15 -8.81 10.04
N SER A 43 3.25 -9.72 10.41
CA SER A 43 2.22 -10.23 9.49
C SER A 43 1.19 -9.17 9.11
N VAL A 44 0.83 -8.27 10.04
CA VAL A 44 -0.05 -7.13 9.76
C VAL A 44 0.66 -6.17 8.80
N PHE A 45 1.92 -5.82 9.10
CA PHE A 45 2.75 -5.00 8.21
C PHE A 45 2.80 -5.59 6.79
N GLU A 46 3.13 -6.88 6.65
CA GLU A 46 3.21 -7.54 5.33
C GLU A 46 1.87 -7.44 4.59
N LYS A 47 0.74 -7.74 5.26
CA LYS A 47 -0.59 -7.67 4.63
C LYS A 47 -0.94 -6.25 4.18
N CYS A 48 -0.68 -5.21 4.98
CA CYS A 48 -0.90 -3.82 4.58
C CYS A 48 -0.08 -3.44 3.34
N ARG A 49 1.22 -3.76 3.37
CA ARG A 49 2.17 -3.26 2.36
C ARG A 49 2.17 -4.05 1.07
N LYS A 50 1.90 -5.35 1.10
CA LYS A 50 2.02 -6.22 -0.09
C LYS A 50 1.13 -5.78 -1.25
N GLN A 51 -0.16 -5.58 -1.00
CA GLN A 51 -1.10 -5.17 -2.05
C GLN A 51 -0.81 -3.75 -2.54
N ARG A 52 -0.50 -2.84 -1.61
CA ARG A 52 -0.20 -1.44 -1.94
C ARG A 52 1.06 -1.29 -2.77
N THR A 53 2.15 -1.97 -2.39
CA THR A 53 3.40 -1.96 -3.15
C THR A 53 3.22 -2.55 -4.54
N LYS A 54 2.47 -3.65 -4.65
CA LYS A 54 2.15 -4.22 -5.97
C LYS A 54 1.40 -3.21 -6.85
N MET A 55 0.35 -2.57 -6.34
CA MET A 55 -0.41 -1.56 -7.08
C MET A 55 0.49 -0.42 -7.59
N VAL A 56 1.36 0.11 -6.74
CA VAL A 56 2.25 1.23 -7.10
C VAL A 56 3.32 0.81 -8.12
N VAL A 57 3.87 -0.40 -8.01
CA VAL A 57 4.84 -0.94 -8.97
C VAL A 57 4.20 -1.19 -10.32
N ASP A 58 3.06 -1.88 -10.35
CA ASP A 58 2.34 -2.20 -11.58
C ASP A 58 1.98 -0.91 -12.32
N ARG A 59 1.46 0.08 -11.59
CA ARG A 59 1.16 1.39 -12.18
C ARG A 59 2.41 2.12 -12.67
N GLY A 60 3.50 2.06 -11.91
CA GLY A 60 4.78 2.67 -12.27
C GLY A 60 5.32 2.15 -13.61
N ASN A 61 5.15 0.86 -13.87
CA ASN A 61 5.54 0.24 -15.15
C ASN A 61 4.68 0.77 -16.31
N VAL A 62 3.36 0.88 -16.12
CA VAL A 62 2.46 1.49 -17.11
C VAL A 62 2.84 2.94 -17.38
N GLN A 63 3.17 3.71 -16.34
CA GLN A 63 3.60 5.10 -16.49
C GLN A 63 4.91 5.21 -17.28
N GLN A 64 5.88 4.34 -16.98
CA GLN A 64 7.13 4.27 -17.72
C GLN A 64 6.87 4.01 -19.21
N HIS A 65 6.02 3.02 -19.55
CA HIS A 65 5.66 2.74 -20.94
C HIS A 65 5.05 3.98 -21.63
N LEU A 66 4.00 4.55 -21.02
CA LEU A 66 3.27 5.69 -21.59
C LEU A 66 4.13 6.95 -21.76
N TYR A 67 5.21 7.11 -21.00
CA TYR A 67 6.12 8.26 -21.12
C TYR A 67 7.12 8.13 -22.27
N HIS A 68 7.39 6.90 -22.73
CA HIS A 68 8.42 6.62 -23.72
C HIS A 68 7.83 6.07 -25.03
N LEU A 69 6.55 6.34 -25.29
CA LEU A 69 5.90 5.97 -26.54
C LEU A 69 6.62 6.60 -27.73
N HIS A 70 6.88 5.79 -28.74
CA HIS A 70 7.39 6.26 -30.02
C HIS A 70 6.31 7.04 -30.78
N GLU A 71 6.72 7.67 -31.88
CA GLU A 71 5.78 8.32 -32.78
C GLU A 71 4.77 7.31 -33.32
N GLY A 72 3.49 7.66 -33.27
CA GLY A 72 2.43 6.83 -33.83
C GLY A 72 1.09 6.98 -33.11
N PRO A 73 0.10 6.17 -33.51
CA PRO A 73 -1.28 6.30 -33.04
C PRO A 73 -1.44 6.16 -31.51
N GLU A 74 -0.59 5.36 -30.86
CA GLU A 74 -0.66 5.18 -29.40
C GLU A 74 -0.27 6.46 -28.65
N ARG A 75 0.75 7.19 -29.14
CA ARG A 75 1.15 8.48 -28.58
C ARG A 75 0.07 9.53 -28.80
N GLU A 76 -0.50 9.57 -30.00
CA GLU A 76 -1.60 10.48 -30.33
C GLU A 76 -2.80 10.25 -29.42
N GLU A 77 -3.18 9.00 -29.18
CA GLU A 77 -4.30 8.67 -28.28
C GLU A 77 -3.98 9.02 -26.83
N ARG A 78 -2.75 8.76 -26.36
CA ARG A 78 -2.29 9.16 -25.03
C ARG A 78 -2.37 10.67 -24.86
N ASP A 79 -1.85 11.43 -25.82
CA ASP A 79 -1.85 12.90 -25.80
C ASP A 79 -3.28 13.45 -25.87
N ARG A 80 -4.14 12.85 -26.69
CA ARG A 80 -5.57 13.18 -26.77
C ARG A 80 -6.25 13.00 -25.42
N LYS A 81 -6.04 11.86 -24.73
CA LYS A 81 -6.58 11.61 -23.38
C LYS A 81 -6.06 12.62 -22.36
N MET A 82 -4.77 12.96 -22.40
CA MET A 82 -4.15 13.95 -21.49
C MET A 82 -4.76 15.35 -21.57
N GLN A 83 -5.39 15.69 -22.70
CA GLN A 83 -6.08 16.96 -22.94
C GLN A 83 -7.58 16.92 -22.56
N MET A 84 -8.15 15.75 -22.26
CA MET A 84 -9.56 15.62 -21.93
C MET A 84 -9.89 16.20 -20.54
N VAL A 85 -11.05 16.87 -20.48
CA VAL A 85 -11.68 17.33 -19.24
C VAL A 85 -13.16 16.89 -19.28
N PRO A 86 -13.63 16.06 -18.33
CA PRO A 86 -12.89 15.51 -17.20
C PRO A 86 -11.81 14.51 -17.64
N THR A 87 -10.76 14.38 -16.82
CA THR A 87 -9.69 13.41 -17.04
C THR A 87 -10.23 11.98 -16.91
N PRO A 88 -10.01 11.10 -17.90
CA PRO A 88 -10.48 9.72 -17.84
C PRO A 88 -9.62 8.84 -16.92
N GLU A 89 -10.17 7.71 -16.45
CA GLU A 89 -9.38 6.68 -15.75
C GLU A 89 -8.29 6.09 -16.66
N GLY A 90 -7.17 5.68 -16.05
CA GLY A 90 -6.01 5.18 -16.79
C GLY A 90 -5.18 6.27 -17.46
N GLU A 91 -5.38 7.53 -17.04
CA GLU A 91 -4.58 8.70 -17.43
C GLU A 91 -3.07 8.42 -17.26
N ALA A 92 -2.25 8.85 -18.21
CA ALA A 92 -0.80 8.63 -18.21
C ALA A 92 -0.11 9.21 -16.96
N LEU A 93 -0.57 10.38 -16.52
CA LEU A 93 -0.12 10.99 -15.28
C LEU A 93 -0.84 10.38 -14.07
N ALA A 94 -0.19 9.44 -13.38
CA ALA A 94 -0.75 8.69 -12.26
C ALA A 94 -1.36 9.56 -11.13
N TRP A 95 -0.86 10.78 -10.91
CA TRP A 95 -1.37 11.70 -9.89
C TRP A 95 -2.63 12.46 -10.33
N ARG A 96 -2.97 12.43 -11.62
CA ARG A 96 -4.15 13.07 -12.21
C ARG A 96 -5.27 12.06 -12.53
N ASP A 97 -4.93 10.77 -12.55
CA ASP A 97 -5.86 9.67 -12.77
C ASP A 97 -6.91 9.62 -11.64
N PRO A 98 -8.21 9.80 -11.93
CA PRO A 98 -9.25 9.82 -10.90
C PRO A 98 -9.42 8.49 -10.16
N GLY A 99 -9.13 7.35 -10.81
CA GLY A 99 -9.27 6.02 -10.21
C GLY A 99 -8.11 5.64 -9.28
N LEU A 100 -6.98 6.34 -9.42
CA LEU A 100 -5.74 6.05 -8.69
C LEU A 100 -5.29 7.15 -7.75
N ALA A 101 -5.35 8.42 -8.17
CA ALA A 101 -4.80 9.54 -7.40
C ALA A 101 -5.33 9.60 -5.95
N PRO A 102 -6.62 9.37 -5.67
CA PRO A 102 -7.11 9.29 -4.29
C PRO A 102 -6.45 8.17 -3.48
N LYS A 103 -6.25 6.99 -4.09
CA LYS A 103 -5.61 5.83 -3.45
C LYS A 103 -4.12 6.05 -3.24
N LEU A 104 -3.47 6.73 -4.18
CA LEU A 104 -2.03 6.97 -4.16
C LEU A 104 -1.68 8.06 -3.13
N LEU A 105 -2.34 9.22 -3.22
CA LEU A 105 -2.01 10.42 -2.44
C LEU A 105 -2.79 10.52 -1.13
N GLY A 106 -3.95 9.86 -1.00
CA GLY A 106 -4.80 9.88 0.18
C GLY A 106 -4.62 8.67 1.10
N TYR A 107 -3.46 8.03 1.10
CA TYR A 107 -3.25 6.83 1.91
C TYR A 107 -3.13 7.14 3.40
N ASP A 108 -4.03 6.56 4.18
CA ASP A 108 -4.00 6.59 5.63
C ASP A 108 -3.45 5.26 6.17
N HIS A 109 -2.19 5.30 6.59
CA HIS A 109 -1.50 4.15 7.16
C HIS A 109 -2.08 3.69 8.51
N ILE A 110 -2.64 4.59 9.32
CA ILE A 110 -3.21 4.25 10.62
C ILE A 110 -4.50 3.46 10.40
N ALA A 111 -5.41 4.00 9.58
CA ALA A 111 -6.66 3.32 9.25
C ALA A 111 -6.40 1.95 8.61
N ASP A 112 -5.39 1.83 7.75
CA ASP A 112 -5.03 0.57 7.10
C ASP A 112 -4.55 -0.49 8.10
N THR A 113 -3.68 -0.13 9.04
CA THR A 113 -3.20 -1.06 10.08
C THR A 113 -4.32 -1.57 10.99
N VAL A 114 -5.26 -0.69 11.37
CA VAL A 114 -6.43 -1.06 12.18
C VAL A 114 -7.31 -2.05 11.42
N ARG A 115 -7.69 -1.72 10.19
CA ARG A 115 -8.53 -2.56 9.33
C ARG A 115 -7.92 -3.94 9.10
N VAL A 116 -6.63 -4.03 8.81
CA VAL A 116 -5.96 -5.32 8.57
C VAL A 116 -5.89 -6.15 9.84
N LYS A 117 -5.64 -5.53 11.00
CA LYS A 117 -5.66 -6.22 12.29
C LYS A 117 -7.05 -6.81 12.58
N GLU A 118 -8.11 -6.01 12.42
CA GLU A 118 -9.50 -6.45 12.62
C GLU A 118 -9.87 -7.60 11.68
N GLN A 119 -9.50 -7.49 10.39
CA GLN A 119 -9.72 -8.57 9.43
C GLN A 119 -8.99 -9.86 9.85
N GLN A 120 -7.75 -9.77 10.34
CA GLN A 120 -7.02 -10.93 10.84
C GLN A 120 -7.69 -11.58 12.06
N SER A 121 -8.29 -10.78 12.96
CA SER A 121 -9.06 -11.29 14.09
C SER A 121 -10.32 -12.02 13.62
N LEU A 122 -11.05 -11.46 12.66
CA LEU A 122 -12.25 -12.09 12.09
C LEU A 122 -11.93 -13.39 11.33
N ASP A 123 -10.86 -13.40 10.53
CA ASP A 123 -10.41 -14.57 9.79
C ASP A 123 -10.04 -15.72 10.76
N TYR A 124 -9.46 -15.39 11.91
CA TYR A 124 -9.16 -16.34 12.98
C TYR A 124 -10.45 -16.91 13.57
N ASP A 125 -11.40 -16.08 14.00
CA ASP A 125 -12.65 -16.54 14.64
C ASP A 125 -13.51 -17.44 13.72
N ILE A 126 -13.58 -17.12 12.41
CA ILE A 126 -14.29 -17.96 11.42
C ILE A 126 -13.63 -19.34 11.30
N SER A 127 -12.30 -19.42 11.34
CA SER A 127 -11.57 -20.69 11.22
C SER A 127 -11.79 -21.67 12.38
N TYR A 128 -12.31 -21.21 13.52
CA TYR A 128 -12.67 -22.05 14.69
C TYR A 128 -14.17 -22.32 14.82
N THR A 129 -15.00 -21.77 13.92
CA THR A 129 -16.46 -21.95 13.93
C THR A 129 -16.93 -22.96 12.86
N LEU A 130 -16.06 -23.33 11.92
CA LEU A 130 -16.25 -24.35 10.88
C LEU A 130 -15.45 -25.62 11.21
#